data_AF-A0A9D0XJS1-F1
#
_entry.id   AF-A0A9D0XJS1-F1
#
_cell.length_a   1.000
_cell.length_b   1.000
_cell.length_c   1.000
_cell.angle_alpha   90.00
_cell.angle_beta   90.00
_cell.angle_gamma   90.00
#
_symmetry.space_group_name_H-M   'P 1'
#
loop_
_entity.id
_entity.type
_entity.pdbx_description
1 polymer ?
#
loop_
_entity_poly.entity_id
_entity_poly.type
_entity_poly.pdbx_seq_one_letter_code
_entity_poly.pdbx_strand_id
1 'polypeptide(L)'
;MNPESSFSYNALYPLDFNEPVRLPLQMRTFFLKALRRRLQAEGHSKYFDDYVNRFYDSPFLKSFDAAAAKMVEHCYLLHADNDPTASAEIDAYLGNAFDEWIDRFLTETDLHYSNGSSMDSHNPNTYNDALAPAHPELRDKILSVLLLDEEREKSYTDLSEMPLLKLKNARESFLFAEPSEQVFFISDQSIFGSCRIGFAMTNRALYWKVHFHKAQKVFYFEIDSLQLDKEWLLINGKFFNANPAMNVKMMRLLEMLREGV
;
A
#
# COMPACT_ATOMS: atom_id res chain seq x y z
N MET A 1 -0.52 -26.42 34.74
CA MET A 1 0.18 -26.47 33.44
C MET A 1 -0.88 -26.48 32.36
N ASN A 2 -1.08 -25.35 31.68
CA ASN A 2 -1.96 -25.25 30.51
C ASN A 2 -1.14 -25.67 29.28
N PRO A 3 -1.67 -26.54 28.39
CA PRO A 3 -1.01 -26.83 27.14
C PRO A 3 -1.11 -25.61 26.22
N GLU A 4 0.01 -25.33 25.56
CA GLU A 4 0.20 -24.23 24.64
C GLU A 4 -0.90 -24.21 23.55
N SER A 5 -1.61 -23.09 23.45
CA SER A 5 -2.40 -22.76 22.26
C SER A 5 -1.43 -22.46 21.13
N SER A 6 -1.10 -23.46 20.30
CA SER A 6 -0.40 -23.23 19.05
C SER A 6 -1.28 -22.32 18.18
N PHE A 7 -0.89 -21.06 17.99
CA PHE A 7 -1.51 -20.18 17.01
C PHE A 7 -1.24 -20.76 15.62
N SER A 8 -2.19 -21.55 15.10
CA SER A 8 -2.14 -21.99 13.71
C SER A 8 -2.52 -20.81 12.83
N TYR A 9 -1.56 -20.37 12.00
CA TYR A 9 -1.80 -19.35 11.00
C TYR A 9 -2.89 -19.82 10.02
N ASN A 10 -3.93 -19.01 9.82
CA ASN A 10 -5.01 -19.34 8.89
C ASN A 10 -4.72 -18.74 7.52
N ALA A 11 -4.35 -19.58 6.56
CA ALA A 11 -3.96 -19.15 5.23
C ALA A 11 -5.12 -18.49 4.45
N LEU A 12 -4.84 -17.34 3.84
CA LEU A 12 -5.72 -16.58 2.95
C LEU A 12 -5.82 -17.21 1.56
N TYR A 13 -4.73 -17.84 1.10
CA TYR A 13 -4.63 -18.58 -0.15
C TYR A 13 -4.15 -20.01 0.13
N PRO A 14 -5.00 -20.87 0.74
CA PRO A 14 -4.63 -22.24 1.05
C PRO A 14 -4.47 -23.05 -0.25
N LEU A 15 -3.24 -23.12 -0.76
CA LEU A 15 -2.89 -23.93 -1.92
C LEU A 15 -2.81 -25.40 -1.53
N ASP A 16 -3.46 -26.26 -2.31
CA ASP A 16 -3.30 -27.71 -2.17
C ASP A 16 -2.16 -28.21 -3.05
N PHE A 17 -0.98 -28.34 -2.45
CA PHE A 17 0.21 -28.87 -3.10
C PHE A 17 0.16 -30.38 -3.37
N ASN A 18 -0.82 -31.12 -2.80
CA ASN A 18 -1.00 -32.55 -3.09
C ASN A 18 -1.67 -32.78 -4.45
N GLU A 19 -2.29 -31.74 -5.03
CA GLU A 19 -2.90 -31.77 -6.35
C GLU A 19 -2.24 -30.76 -7.30
N PRO A 20 -0.95 -30.95 -7.66
CA PRO A 20 -0.18 -29.95 -8.41
C PRO A 20 -0.78 -29.59 -9.78
N VAL A 21 -1.48 -30.54 -10.41
CA VAL A 21 -2.19 -30.34 -11.68
C VAL A 21 -3.30 -29.28 -11.57
N ARG A 22 -3.85 -29.06 -10.36
CA ARG A 22 -4.92 -28.09 -10.11
C ARG A 22 -4.41 -26.74 -9.61
N LEU A 23 -3.13 -26.61 -9.27
CA LEU A 23 -2.57 -25.35 -8.75
C LEU A 23 -2.81 -24.14 -9.68
N PRO A 24 -2.68 -24.24 -11.02
CA PRO A 24 -3.03 -23.11 -11.90
C PRO A 24 -4.50 -22.69 -11.80
N LEU A 25 -5.42 -23.65 -11.64
CA LEU A 25 -6.85 -23.38 -11.45
C LEU A 25 -7.12 -22.74 -10.07
N GLN A 26 -6.39 -23.17 -9.04
CA GLN A 26 -6.44 -22.53 -7.72
C GLN A 26 -5.94 -21.08 -7.79
N MET A 27 -4.87 -20.80 -8.52
CA MET A 27 -4.36 -19.43 -8.73
C MET A 27 -5.40 -18.51 -9.36
N ARG A 28 -6.08 -18.97 -10.43
CA ARG A 28 -7.19 -18.19 -11.03
C ARG A 28 -8.30 -17.94 -10.02
N THR A 29 -8.68 -18.95 -9.25
CA THR A 29 -9.72 -18.84 -8.23
C THR A 29 -9.35 -17.80 -7.18
N PHE A 30 -8.11 -17.82 -6.70
CA PHE A 30 -7.63 -16.88 -5.70
C PHE A 30 -7.46 -15.46 -6.25
N PHE A 31 -6.99 -15.32 -7.49
CA PHE A 31 -6.97 -14.04 -8.19
C PHE A 31 -8.38 -13.42 -8.29
N LEU A 32 -9.39 -14.18 -8.72
CA LEU A 32 -10.77 -13.68 -8.81
C LEU A 32 -11.35 -13.36 -7.42
N LYS A 33 -10.98 -14.11 -6.37
CA LYS A 33 -11.35 -13.78 -4.99
C LYS A 33 -10.70 -12.46 -4.54
N ALA A 34 -9.42 -12.24 -4.87
CA ALA A 34 -8.72 -11.00 -4.56
C ALA A 34 -9.34 -9.81 -5.31
N LEU A 35 -9.64 -9.98 -6.60
CA LEU A 35 -10.36 -9.00 -7.41
C LEU A 35 -11.73 -8.65 -6.82
N ARG A 36 -12.51 -9.65 -6.39
CA ARG A 36 -13.81 -9.41 -5.72
C ARG A 36 -13.63 -8.57 -4.45
N ARG A 37 -12.65 -8.92 -3.60
CA ARG A 37 -12.36 -8.14 -2.37
C ARG A 37 -11.98 -6.70 -2.71
N ARG A 38 -11.17 -6.50 -3.75
CA ARG A 38 -10.79 -5.17 -4.24
C ARG A 38 -12.01 -4.35 -4.66
N LEU A 39 -12.84 -4.90 -5.53
CA LEU A 39 -14.07 -4.23 -5.98
C LEU A 39 -15.06 -3.98 -4.83
N GLN A 40 -15.13 -4.87 -3.83
CA GLN A 40 -15.91 -4.64 -2.61
C GLN A 40 -15.37 -3.48 -1.78
N ALA A 41 -14.05 -3.44 -1.54
CA ALA A 41 -13.41 -2.38 -0.79
C ALA A 41 -13.58 -1.00 -1.46
N GLU A 42 -13.64 -0.96 -2.80
CA GLU A 42 -13.83 0.27 -3.57
C GLU A 42 -15.31 0.63 -3.81
N GLY A 43 -16.28 -0.17 -3.34
CA GLY A 43 -17.71 0.11 -3.54
C GLY A 43 -18.24 -0.22 -4.94
N HIS A 44 -17.52 -1.07 -5.67
CA HIS A 44 -17.75 -1.42 -7.07
C HIS A 44 -18.12 -2.90 -7.27
N SER A 45 -18.63 -3.58 -6.23
CA SER A 45 -18.94 -5.02 -6.25
C SER A 45 -19.88 -5.45 -7.38
N LYS A 46 -20.77 -4.55 -7.82
CA LYS A 46 -21.74 -4.82 -8.90
C LYS A 46 -21.11 -5.12 -10.26
N TYR A 47 -19.85 -4.75 -10.47
CA TYR A 47 -19.13 -4.98 -11.73
C TYR A 47 -18.36 -6.30 -11.75
N PHE A 48 -18.36 -7.07 -10.66
CA PHE A 48 -17.53 -8.26 -10.54
C PHE A 48 -17.79 -9.27 -11.66
N ASP A 49 -19.04 -9.54 -12.01
CA ASP A 49 -19.38 -10.52 -13.04
C ASP A 49 -18.91 -10.07 -14.43
N ASP A 50 -18.99 -8.76 -14.73
CA ASP A 50 -18.47 -8.19 -15.97
C ASP A 50 -16.94 -8.37 -16.07
N TYR A 51 -16.23 -8.15 -14.97
CA TYR A 51 -14.78 -8.37 -14.91
C TYR A 51 -14.41 -9.85 -15.02
N VAL A 52 -15.19 -10.76 -14.44
CA VAL A 52 -14.97 -12.20 -14.60
C VAL A 52 -15.09 -12.60 -16.07
N ASN A 53 -16.14 -12.16 -16.76
CA ASN A 53 -16.33 -12.46 -18.18
C ASN A 53 -15.15 -11.92 -19.02
N ARG A 54 -14.76 -10.65 -18.80
CA ARG A 54 -13.60 -10.04 -19.48
C ARG A 54 -12.29 -10.75 -19.17
N PHE A 55 -12.11 -11.24 -17.95
CA PHE A 55 -10.92 -12.00 -17.60
C PHE A 55 -10.82 -13.26 -18.47
N TYR A 56 -11.90 -14.00 -18.66
CA TYR A 56 -11.92 -15.20 -19.48
C TYR A 56 -11.89 -14.94 -21.00
N ASP A 57 -12.50 -13.84 -21.45
CA ASP A 57 -12.61 -13.53 -22.88
C ASP A 57 -11.41 -12.74 -23.44
N SER A 58 -10.50 -12.26 -22.58
CA SER A 58 -9.40 -11.39 -22.99
C SER A 58 -8.06 -12.13 -23.19
N PRO A 59 -7.14 -11.56 -24.00
CA PRO A 59 -5.75 -12.04 -24.09
C PRO A 59 -4.99 -12.01 -22.75
N PHE A 60 -5.51 -11.28 -21.76
CA PHE A 60 -4.95 -11.21 -20.41
C PHE A 60 -4.89 -12.59 -19.77
N LEU A 61 -5.91 -13.45 -19.94
CA LEU A 61 -5.95 -14.80 -19.37
C LEU A 61 -4.69 -15.59 -19.70
N LYS A 62 -4.27 -15.56 -20.97
CA LYS A 62 -3.08 -16.28 -21.42
C LYS A 62 -1.81 -15.76 -20.77
N SER A 63 -1.70 -14.45 -20.58
CA SER A 63 -0.57 -13.82 -19.88
C SER A 63 -0.58 -14.17 -18.38
N PHE A 64 -1.76 -14.12 -17.77
CA PHE A 64 -1.96 -14.49 -16.38
C PHE A 64 -1.61 -15.95 -16.14
N ASP A 65 -2.04 -16.88 -17.01
CA ASP A 65 -1.73 -18.31 -16.88
C ASP A 65 -0.22 -18.59 -16.90
N ALA A 66 0.50 -17.92 -17.81
CA ALA A 66 1.95 -18.06 -17.89
C ALA A 66 2.64 -17.54 -16.62
N ALA A 67 2.10 -16.50 -15.99
CA ALA A 67 2.61 -15.97 -14.74
C ALA A 67 2.20 -16.82 -13.53
N ALA A 68 0.97 -17.32 -13.50
CA ALA A 68 0.45 -18.20 -12.47
C ALA A 68 1.31 -19.47 -12.37
N ALA A 69 1.80 -20.02 -13.49
CA ALA A 69 2.74 -21.14 -13.47
C ALA A 69 4.03 -20.81 -12.69
N LYS A 70 4.59 -19.61 -12.87
CA LYS A 70 5.77 -19.14 -12.12
C LYS A 70 5.46 -18.88 -10.65
N MET A 71 4.28 -18.33 -10.35
CA MET A 71 3.83 -18.13 -8.97
C MET A 71 3.69 -19.46 -8.24
N VAL A 72 3.15 -20.48 -8.91
CA VAL A 72 3.03 -21.84 -8.38
C VAL A 72 4.41 -22.43 -8.07
N GLU A 73 5.36 -22.31 -8.99
CA GLU A 73 6.74 -22.78 -8.77
C GLU A 73 7.37 -22.12 -7.53
N HIS A 74 7.22 -20.81 -7.38
CA HIS A 74 7.73 -20.10 -6.21
C HIS A 74 7.04 -20.52 -4.91
N CYS A 75 5.72 -20.67 -4.92
CA CYS A 75 4.97 -21.15 -3.74
C CYS A 75 5.36 -22.58 -3.37
N TYR A 76 5.69 -23.42 -4.36
CA TYR A 76 6.14 -24.78 -4.13
C TYR A 76 7.50 -24.81 -3.42
N LEU A 77 8.42 -23.91 -3.79
CA LEU A 77 9.71 -23.76 -3.10
C LEU A 77 9.52 -23.36 -1.63
N LEU A 78 8.71 -22.33 -1.38
CA LEU A 78 8.39 -21.89 -0.01
C LEU A 78 7.73 -22.99 0.82
N HIS A 79 6.89 -23.82 0.20
CA HIS A 79 6.25 -24.95 0.89
C HIS A 79 7.21 -26.11 1.17
N ALA A 80 8.14 -26.40 0.24
CA ALA A 80 9.06 -27.53 0.33
C ALA A 80 10.06 -27.40 1.49
N ASP A 81 10.34 -26.17 1.94
CA ASP A 81 11.26 -25.89 3.05
C ASP A 81 10.69 -26.30 4.42
N ASN A 82 9.43 -26.76 4.50
CA ASN A 82 8.72 -27.18 5.72
C ASN A 82 8.79 -26.14 6.86
N ASP A 83 8.96 -24.86 6.51
CA ASP A 83 9.00 -23.77 7.47
C ASP A 83 7.60 -23.56 8.09
N PRO A 84 7.47 -23.49 9.42
CA PRO A 84 6.23 -23.05 10.08
C PRO A 84 5.66 -21.72 9.55
N THR A 85 6.48 -20.84 8.98
CA THR A 85 6.06 -19.55 8.38
C THR A 85 5.63 -19.65 6.92
N ALA A 86 5.84 -20.79 6.25
CA ALA A 86 5.66 -20.93 4.81
C ALA A 86 4.28 -20.47 4.33
N SER A 87 3.22 -20.76 5.08
CA SER A 87 1.86 -20.33 4.73
C SER A 87 1.70 -18.80 4.75
N ALA A 88 2.32 -18.12 5.71
CA ALA A 88 2.27 -16.66 5.80
C ALA A 88 3.12 -15.99 4.71
N GLU A 89 4.26 -16.59 4.36
CA GLU A 89 5.12 -16.11 3.28
C GLU A 89 4.48 -16.30 1.91
N ILE A 90 3.85 -17.46 1.66
CA ILE A 90 3.04 -17.71 0.47
C ILE A 90 1.92 -16.68 0.37
N ASP A 91 1.22 -16.39 1.48
CA ASP A 91 0.16 -15.40 1.48
C ASP A 91 0.65 -13.99 1.17
N ALA A 92 1.79 -13.59 1.74
CA ALA A 92 2.41 -12.30 1.46
C ALA A 92 2.84 -12.19 -0.02
N TYR A 93 3.47 -13.24 -0.53
CA TYR A 93 3.90 -13.32 -1.93
C TYR A 93 2.70 -13.23 -2.89
N LEU A 94 1.69 -14.09 -2.71
CA LEU A 94 0.51 -14.12 -3.56
C LEU A 94 -0.35 -12.86 -3.43
N GLY A 95 -0.43 -12.27 -2.24
CA GLY A 95 -1.09 -10.99 -2.04
C GLY A 95 -0.48 -9.89 -2.92
N ASN A 96 0.85 -9.78 -2.90
CA ASN A 96 1.57 -8.81 -3.73
C ASN A 96 1.43 -9.11 -5.23
N ALA A 97 1.62 -10.38 -5.62
CA ALA A 97 1.48 -10.79 -7.01
C ALA A 97 0.06 -10.54 -7.54
N PHE A 98 -0.99 -10.90 -6.80
CA PHE A 98 -2.35 -10.67 -7.27
C PHE A 98 -2.70 -9.18 -7.35
N ASP A 99 -2.22 -8.35 -6.44
CA ASP A 99 -2.39 -6.90 -6.54
C ASP A 99 -1.80 -6.35 -7.85
N GLU A 100 -0.57 -6.76 -8.21
CA GLU A 100 0.07 -6.37 -9.47
C GLU A 100 -0.75 -6.78 -10.70
N TRP A 101 -1.23 -8.02 -10.70
CA TRP A 101 -2.01 -8.55 -11.81
C TRP A 101 -3.41 -7.94 -11.88
N ILE A 102 -4.03 -7.61 -10.75
CA ILE A 102 -5.33 -6.91 -10.72
C ILE A 102 -5.18 -5.52 -11.33
N ASP A 103 -4.14 -4.76 -10.95
CA ASP A 103 -3.92 -3.42 -11.50
C ASP A 103 -3.72 -3.45 -13.01
N ARG A 104 -2.90 -4.38 -13.48
CA ARG A 104 -2.68 -4.60 -14.90
C ARG A 104 -3.98 -4.97 -15.60
N PHE A 105 -4.77 -5.87 -15.02
CA PHE A 105 -6.05 -6.30 -15.57
C PHE A 105 -7.04 -5.15 -15.71
N LEU A 106 -7.18 -4.34 -14.65
CA LEU A 106 -8.09 -3.19 -14.64
C LEU A 106 -7.64 -2.10 -15.64
N THR A 107 -6.34 -1.91 -15.79
CA THR A 107 -5.76 -0.98 -16.78
C THR A 107 -5.99 -1.47 -18.21
N GLU A 108 -5.70 -2.74 -18.51
CA GLU A 108 -5.87 -3.31 -19.86
C GLU A 108 -7.33 -3.43 -20.29
N THR A 109 -8.26 -3.51 -19.33
CA THR A 109 -9.69 -3.58 -19.61
C THR A 109 -10.36 -2.22 -19.77
N ASP A 110 -9.60 -1.13 -19.64
CA ASP A 110 -9.98 0.28 -19.89
C ASP A 110 -11.27 0.72 -19.18
N LEU A 111 -11.60 0.04 -18.08
CA LEU A 111 -12.73 0.32 -17.22
C LEU A 111 -12.22 1.06 -15.98
N HIS A 112 -11.57 2.20 -16.19
CA HIS A 112 -11.53 3.20 -15.13
C HIS A 112 -12.97 3.63 -14.86
N TYR A 113 -13.37 3.57 -13.59
CA TYR A 113 -14.69 3.98 -13.12
C TYR A 113 -15.11 5.29 -13.80
N SER A 114 -16.05 5.20 -14.74
CA SER A 114 -16.59 6.36 -15.42
C SER A 114 -17.51 7.09 -14.44
N ASN A 115 -16.88 7.86 -13.55
CA ASN A 115 -17.42 9.05 -12.93
C ASN A 115 -16.31 10.09 -12.99
N GLY A 116 -16.56 11.14 -13.76
CA GLY A 116 -15.57 12.05 -14.32
C GLY A 116 -14.51 12.54 -13.33
N SER A 117 -13.26 12.28 -13.67
CA SER A 117 -12.14 13.19 -13.47
C SER A 117 -11.09 12.80 -14.49
N SER A 118 -11.07 13.52 -15.61
CA SER A 118 -9.97 13.52 -16.56
C SER A 118 -8.73 13.97 -15.81
N MET A 119 -7.94 13.01 -15.35
CA MET A 119 -6.62 13.28 -14.81
C MET A 119 -5.65 13.09 -15.97
N ASP A 120 -5.25 14.22 -16.54
CA ASP A 120 -4.29 14.28 -17.63
C ASP A 120 -3.09 13.39 -17.33
N SER A 121 -2.74 12.57 -18.32
CA SER A 121 -1.55 11.74 -18.36
C SER A 121 -0.31 12.61 -18.15
N HIS A 122 0.18 12.71 -16.92
CA HIS A 122 1.49 13.28 -16.61
C HIS A 122 2.44 12.14 -16.25
N ASN A 123 3.53 12.12 -17.01
CA ASN A 123 4.64 11.18 -16.98
C ASN A 123 5.03 10.80 -15.52
N PRO A 124 5.07 9.50 -15.16
CA PRO A 124 5.34 9.07 -13.78
C PRO A 124 6.77 9.36 -13.27
N ASN A 125 7.66 9.94 -14.09
CA ASN A 125 9.09 10.04 -13.80
C ASN A 125 9.63 11.40 -13.33
N THR A 126 8.81 12.40 -13.02
CA THR A 126 9.31 13.73 -12.62
C THR A 126 8.88 14.10 -11.19
N TYR A 127 9.51 13.48 -10.20
CA TYR A 127 9.68 14.09 -8.86
C TYR A 127 11.15 14.16 -8.43
N ASN A 128 12.07 13.61 -9.24
CA ASN A 128 13.51 13.73 -8.99
C ASN A 128 14.19 14.84 -9.81
N ASP A 129 13.51 15.44 -10.79
CA ASP A 129 14.09 16.50 -11.63
C ASP A 129 13.28 17.81 -11.56
N ALA A 130 13.79 18.72 -10.72
CA ALA A 130 13.72 20.19 -10.77
C ALA A 130 12.45 20.96 -10.28
N LEU A 131 12.74 22.01 -9.49
CA LEU A 131 11.99 23.27 -9.24
C LEU A 131 11.21 23.47 -7.91
N ALA A 132 11.73 22.97 -6.79
CA ALA A 132 11.49 23.61 -5.49
C ALA A 132 12.85 23.92 -4.83
N PRO A 133 13.04 25.06 -4.14
CA PRO A 133 14.21 25.21 -3.29
C PRO A 133 14.21 24.03 -2.33
N ALA A 134 15.30 23.25 -2.35
CA ALA A 134 15.47 22.19 -1.37
C ALA A 134 15.25 22.84 0.00
N HIS A 135 14.39 22.25 0.82
CA HIS A 135 14.29 22.60 2.24
C HIS A 135 15.09 21.57 3.04
N PRO A 136 16.43 21.45 2.86
CA PRO A 136 17.21 20.41 3.50
C PRO A 136 17.08 20.49 5.01
N GLU A 137 17.04 21.70 5.57
CA GLU A 137 16.89 21.92 7.01
C GLU A 137 15.55 21.36 7.55
N LEU A 138 14.45 21.55 6.81
CA LEU A 138 13.14 21.01 7.22
C LEU A 138 13.12 19.49 7.09
N ARG A 139 13.66 18.95 6.00
CA ARG A 139 13.78 17.51 5.78
C ARG A 139 14.58 16.86 6.91
N ASP A 140 15.77 17.38 7.21
CA ASP A 140 16.67 16.83 8.22
C ASP A 140 16.05 16.95 9.62
N LYS A 141 15.35 18.06 9.91
CA LYS A 141 14.57 18.23 11.13
C LYS A 141 13.47 17.17 11.25
N ILE A 142 12.69 16.92 10.20
CA ILE A 142 11.63 15.90 10.19
C ILE A 142 12.23 14.50 10.42
N LEU A 143 13.26 14.14 9.65
CA LEU A 143 13.84 12.79 9.72
C LEU A 143 14.54 12.52 11.05
N SER A 144 15.20 13.52 11.65
CA SER A 144 15.84 13.38 12.97
C SER A 144 14.85 13.24 14.13
N VAL A 145 13.65 13.80 14.02
CA VAL A 145 12.59 13.61 15.03
C VAL A 145 11.90 12.25 14.89
N LEU A 146 11.63 11.82 13.65
CA LEU A 146 10.89 10.58 13.40
C LEU A 146 11.76 9.32 13.57
N LEU A 147 13.06 9.40 13.31
CA LEU A 147 13.99 8.27 13.39
C LEU A 147 13.43 7.02 12.69
N LEU A 148 13.06 7.18 11.42
CA LEU A 148 12.31 6.18 10.64
C LEU A 148 13.03 4.84 10.50
N ASP A 149 14.36 4.83 10.61
CA ASP A 149 15.17 3.61 10.52
C ASP A 149 15.07 2.72 11.77
N GLU A 150 14.58 3.27 12.89
CA GLU A 150 14.35 2.53 14.14
C GLU A 150 12.93 1.93 14.22
N GLU A 151 12.08 2.22 13.23
CA GLU A 151 10.68 1.83 13.22
C GLU A 151 10.47 0.49 12.50
N ARG A 152 9.38 -0.19 12.84
CA ARG A 152 9.04 -1.48 12.25
C ARG A 152 8.54 -1.35 10.82
N GLU A 153 7.81 -0.27 10.53
CA GLU A 153 7.21 0.01 9.23
C GLU A 153 8.26 0.40 8.20
N LYS A 154 8.13 -0.12 6.98
CA LYS A 154 9.07 0.21 5.91
C LYS A 154 8.84 1.64 5.44
N SER A 155 9.86 2.48 5.61
CA SER A 155 9.88 3.85 5.12
C SER A 155 10.92 4.02 4.02
N TYR A 156 10.59 4.85 3.03
CA TYR A 156 11.43 5.20 1.89
C TYR A 156 11.81 6.68 2.00
N THR A 157 13.06 6.96 2.35
CA THR A 157 13.62 8.33 2.49
C THR A 157 14.41 8.77 1.24
N ASP A 158 14.77 7.80 0.40
CA ASP A 158 15.24 7.99 -0.97
C ASP A 158 14.20 7.36 -1.92
N LEU A 159 13.51 8.21 -2.69
CA LEU A 159 12.48 7.76 -3.62
C LEU A 159 13.06 7.13 -4.90
N SER A 160 14.35 7.35 -5.18
CA SER A 160 15.02 6.67 -6.31
C SER A 160 15.18 5.17 -6.07
N GLU A 161 15.25 4.76 -4.80
CA GLU A 161 15.31 3.35 -4.38
C GLU A 161 13.93 2.73 -4.19
N MET A 162 12.86 3.52 -4.23
CA MET A 162 11.50 3.04 -4.04
C MET A 162 11.00 2.30 -5.30
N PRO A 163 10.42 1.10 -5.17
CA PRO A 163 9.79 0.43 -6.30
C PRO A 163 8.72 1.30 -6.96
N LEU A 164 8.79 1.46 -8.29
CA LEU A 164 7.91 2.37 -9.06
C LEU A 164 6.42 2.12 -8.79
N LEU A 165 6.02 0.86 -8.61
CA LEU A 165 4.63 0.50 -8.30
C LEU A 165 4.19 1.01 -6.92
N LYS A 166 5.06 0.93 -5.91
CA LYS A 166 4.73 1.46 -4.58
C LYS A 166 4.60 2.97 -4.61
N LEU A 167 5.47 3.65 -5.36
CA LEU A 167 5.37 5.10 -5.56
C LEU A 167 4.06 5.47 -6.27
N LYS A 168 3.70 4.74 -7.33
CA LYS A 168 2.40 4.91 -8.02
C LYS A 168 1.23 4.69 -7.06
N ASN A 169 1.25 3.60 -6.30
CA ASN A 169 0.20 3.27 -5.32
C ASN A 169 0.04 4.34 -4.25
N ALA A 170 1.14 4.86 -3.70
CA ALA A 170 1.10 5.96 -2.75
C ALA A 170 0.43 7.19 -3.37
N ARG A 171 0.83 7.57 -4.59
CA ARG A 171 0.29 8.74 -5.32
C ARG A 171 -1.21 8.62 -5.59
N GLU A 172 -1.66 7.45 -6.03
CA GLU A 172 -3.08 7.20 -6.32
C GLU A 172 -3.93 7.05 -5.05
N SER A 173 -3.31 6.66 -3.93
CA SER A 173 -4.05 6.31 -2.71
C SER A 173 -4.10 7.42 -1.67
N PHE A 174 -3.00 8.12 -1.41
CA PHE A 174 -2.92 9.10 -0.32
C PHE A 174 -1.95 10.26 -0.54
N LEU A 175 -0.95 10.14 -1.43
CA LEU A 175 0.05 11.17 -1.71
C LEU A 175 -0.31 11.98 -2.96
N PHE A 176 -1.32 12.82 -2.84
CA PHE A 176 -1.74 13.76 -3.90
C PHE A 176 -1.00 15.10 -3.80
N ALA A 177 0.33 15.03 -3.72
CA ALA A 177 1.21 16.20 -3.63
C ALA A 177 1.28 16.96 -4.97
N GLU A 178 1.34 18.30 -4.88
CA GLU A 178 1.54 19.15 -6.07
C GLU A 178 2.90 18.87 -6.72
N PRO A 179 3.08 19.10 -8.03
CA PRO A 179 4.39 18.93 -8.69
C PRO A 179 5.51 19.78 -8.07
N SER A 180 5.16 20.88 -7.38
CA SER A 180 6.09 21.76 -6.66
C SER A 180 6.42 21.28 -5.24
N GLU A 181 5.76 20.24 -4.75
CA GLU A 181 6.03 19.68 -3.43
C GLU A 181 7.18 18.69 -3.48
N GLN A 182 8.17 18.92 -2.63
CA GLN A 182 9.25 17.98 -2.40
C GLN A 182 8.81 16.94 -1.38
N VAL A 183 8.69 15.68 -1.79
CA VAL A 183 8.40 14.55 -0.90
C VAL A 183 9.68 14.19 -0.14
N PHE A 184 9.61 14.16 1.19
CA PHE A 184 10.75 13.82 2.04
C PHE A 184 10.85 12.33 2.31
N PHE A 185 9.72 11.68 2.54
CA PHE A 185 9.65 10.24 2.70
C PHE A 185 8.23 9.71 2.46
N ILE A 186 8.12 8.40 2.27
CA ILE A 186 6.87 7.65 2.24
C ILE A 186 6.99 6.45 3.17
N SER A 187 6.03 6.28 4.09
CA SER A 187 5.96 5.13 4.99
C SER A 187 4.79 4.22 4.59
N ASP A 188 5.08 2.93 4.40
CA ASP A 188 4.11 1.91 3.98
C ASP A 188 3.55 1.18 5.21
N GLN A 189 2.23 1.30 5.39
CA GLN A 189 1.46 0.64 6.45
C GLN A 189 0.51 -0.41 5.91
N SER A 190 0.63 -0.75 4.63
CA SER A 190 -0.16 -1.81 4.03
C SER A 190 0.26 -3.14 4.63
N ILE A 191 -0.71 -3.97 5.04
CA ILE A 191 -0.46 -5.31 5.59
C ILE A 191 0.45 -6.16 4.68
N PHE A 192 0.28 -6.02 3.35
CA PHE A 192 1.08 -6.75 2.36
C PHE A 192 2.22 -5.92 1.76
N GLY A 193 2.38 -4.66 2.15
CA GLY A 193 3.40 -3.78 1.59
C GLY A 193 3.06 -3.19 0.22
N SER A 194 1.78 -3.00 -0.11
CA SER A 194 1.34 -2.38 -1.36
C SER A 194 1.63 -0.86 -1.46
N CYS A 195 1.92 -0.20 -0.34
CA CYS A 195 2.01 1.26 -0.21
C CYS A 195 0.71 2.03 -0.58
N ARG A 196 -0.46 1.42 -0.40
CA ARG A 196 -1.77 2.08 -0.59
C ARG A 196 -2.35 2.63 0.71
N ILE A 197 -1.76 2.24 1.83
CA ILE A 197 -2.08 2.67 3.18
C ILE A 197 -0.75 3.06 3.81
N GLY A 198 -0.72 4.19 4.51
CA GLY A 198 0.52 4.79 4.93
C GLY A 198 0.41 6.29 5.12
N PHE A 199 1.57 6.91 5.29
CA PHE A 199 1.71 8.35 5.39
C PHE A 199 2.99 8.85 4.73
N ALA A 200 2.98 10.10 4.30
CA ALA A 200 4.09 10.74 3.65
C ALA A 200 4.13 12.21 4.06
N MET A 201 5.33 12.77 4.16
CA MET A 201 5.52 14.19 4.45
C MET A 201 6.26 14.86 3.29
N THR A 202 5.82 16.07 2.98
CA THR A 202 6.46 16.94 1.98
C THR A 202 7.04 18.18 2.67
N ASN A 203 7.62 19.10 1.89
CA ASN A 203 7.94 20.43 2.39
C ASN A 203 6.72 21.28 2.78
N ARG A 204 5.48 20.85 2.51
CA ARG A 204 4.27 21.64 2.78
C ARG A 204 3.24 20.97 3.68
N ALA A 205 3.14 19.64 3.64
CA ALA A 205 2.02 18.93 4.26
C ALA A 205 2.36 17.51 4.70
N LEU A 206 1.54 17.01 5.62
CA LEU A 206 1.40 15.59 5.94
C LEU A 206 0.21 15.02 5.14
N TYR A 207 0.45 13.91 4.47
CA TYR A 207 -0.52 13.11 3.73
C TYR A 207 -0.64 11.74 4.36
N TRP A 208 -1.85 11.21 4.53
CA TRP A 208 -2.00 9.86 5.09
C TRP A 208 -3.31 9.20 4.70
N LYS A 209 -3.33 7.87 4.83
CA LYS A 209 -4.53 7.05 4.75
C LYS A 209 -4.37 5.88 5.70
N VAL A 210 -5.34 5.73 6.59
CA VAL A 210 -5.47 4.55 7.47
C VAL A 210 -6.51 3.58 6.90
N HIS A 211 -6.50 2.34 7.39
CA HIS A 211 -7.50 1.33 7.04
C HIS A 211 -8.93 1.84 7.27
N PHE A 212 -9.81 1.65 6.29
CA PHE A 212 -11.24 2.03 6.33
C PHE A 212 -11.54 3.53 6.39
N HIS A 213 -10.54 4.40 6.29
CA HIS A 213 -10.73 5.84 6.16
C HIS A 213 -10.35 6.35 4.78
N LYS A 214 -10.93 7.48 4.39
CA LYS A 214 -10.49 8.24 3.22
C LYS A 214 -9.11 8.83 3.48
N ALA A 215 -8.34 9.01 2.41
CA ALA A 215 -7.09 9.75 2.48
C ALA A 215 -7.31 11.16 3.01
N GLN A 216 -6.34 11.63 3.78
CA GLN A 216 -6.35 12.91 4.46
C GLN A 216 -5.07 13.68 4.13
N LYS A 217 -5.17 14.99 4.28
CA LYS A 217 -4.06 15.93 4.19
C LYS A 217 -4.24 17.00 5.27
N VAL A 218 -3.11 17.49 5.77
CA VAL A 218 -3.03 18.74 6.54
C VAL A 218 -1.77 19.49 6.11
N PHE A 219 -1.93 20.75 5.72
CA PHE A 219 -0.78 21.63 5.53
C PHE A 219 -0.23 22.05 6.89
N TYR A 220 1.09 22.26 7.01
CA TYR A 220 1.69 22.60 8.31
C TYR A 220 1.12 23.90 8.91
N PHE A 221 0.80 24.88 8.06
CA PHE A 221 0.19 26.15 8.49
C PHE A 221 -1.29 26.04 8.87
N GLU A 222 -1.96 24.92 8.58
CA GLU A 222 -3.36 24.68 8.93
C GLU A 222 -3.50 23.84 10.21
N ILE A 223 -2.39 23.51 10.90
CA ILE A 223 -2.46 22.67 12.10
C ILE A 223 -2.97 23.50 13.28
N ASP A 224 -4.26 23.35 13.59
CA ASP A 224 -4.92 24.07 14.68
C ASP A 224 -4.94 23.25 15.97
N SER A 225 -5.18 21.94 15.86
CA SER A 225 -5.35 21.06 17.03
C SER A 225 -4.63 19.71 16.85
N LEU A 226 -3.95 19.29 17.90
CA LEU A 226 -3.29 17.98 18.02
C LEU A 226 -3.72 17.36 19.35
N GLN A 227 -4.25 16.13 19.30
CA GLN A 227 -4.69 15.40 20.49
C GLN A 227 -4.22 13.95 20.41
N LEU A 228 -3.37 13.53 21.33
CA LEU A 228 -3.01 12.13 21.49
C LEU A 228 -4.01 11.48 22.44
N ASP A 229 -4.78 10.52 21.93
CA ASP A 229 -5.71 9.72 22.73
C ASP A 229 -5.23 8.27 22.75
N LYS A 230 -4.66 7.88 23.90
CA LYS A 230 -4.01 6.59 24.16
C LYS A 230 -2.93 6.26 23.13
N GLU A 231 -3.33 5.64 22.03
CA GLU A 231 -2.45 5.07 21.02
C GLU A 231 -2.62 5.71 19.65
N TRP A 232 -3.52 6.69 19.45
CA TRP A 232 -3.71 7.35 18.16
C TRP A 232 -3.68 8.88 18.30
N LEU A 233 -3.49 9.56 17.17
CA LEU A 233 -3.40 11.01 17.08
C LEU A 233 -4.61 11.56 16.31
N LEU A 234 -5.23 12.60 16.84
CA LEU A 234 -6.19 13.42 16.11
C LEU A 234 -5.52 14.71 15.67
N ILE A 235 -5.53 14.97 14.36
CA ILE A 235 -4.98 16.18 13.74
C ILE A 235 -6.15 16.95 13.14
N ASN A 236 -6.51 18.09 13.71
CA ASN A 236 -7.73 18.83 13.34
C ASN A 236 -8.99 17.94 13.36
N GLY A 237 -9.09 17.07 14.35
CA GLY A 237 -10.17 16.07 14.48
C GLY A 237 -10.10 14.91 13.47
N LYS A 238 -9.12 14.89 12.57
CA LYS A 238 -8.91 13.77 11.62
C LYS A 238 -8.03 12.72 12.27
N PHE A 239 -8.47 11.46 12.17
CA PHE A 239 -7.77 10.33 12.75
C PHE A 239 -6.48 9.99 11.98
N PHE A 240 -5.36 9.96 12.70
CA PHE A 240 -4.06 9.50 12.26
C PHE A 240 -3.60 8.37 13.18
N ASN A 241 -3.10 7.29 12.59
CA ASN A 241 -2.52 6.20 13.35
C ASN A 241 -1.43 5.49 12.55
N ALA A 242 -0.28 5.32 13.18
CA ALA A 242 0.81 4.47 12.70
C ALA A 242 1.09 3.32 13.66
N ASN A 243 1.96 3.58 14.63
CA ASN A 243 2.17 2.76 15.80
C ASN A 243 2.28 3.72 17.02
N PRO A 244 2.15 3.23 18.27
CA PRO A 244 2.16 4.10 19.44
C PRO A 244 3.38 5.02 19.56
N ALA A 245 4.59 4.52 19.25
CA ALA A 245 5.82 5.31 19.30
C ALA A 245 5.84 6.38 18.21
N MET A 246 5.53 6.00 16.97
CA MET A 246 5.43 6.90 15.82
C MET A 246 4.39 7.99 16.03
N ASN A 247 3.25 7.69 16.66
CA ASN A 247 2.21 8.69 16.92
C ASN A 247 2.68 9.76 17.91
N VAL A 248 3.46 9.39 18.93
CA VAL A 248 4.09 10.36 19.84
C VAL A 248 5.13 11.21 19.12
N LYS A 249 5.98 10.59 18.30
CA LYS A 249 6.98 11.30 17.48
C LYS A 249 6.31 12.28 16.51
N MET A 250 5.27 11.83 15.82
CA MET A 250 4.47 12.65 14.90
C MET A 250 3.80 13.81 15.62
N MET A 251 3.19 13.60 16.79
CA MET A 251 2.61 14.69 17.58
C MET A 251 3.65 15.77 17.89
N ARG A 252 4.80 15.38 18.46
CA ARG A 252 5.89 16.32 18.79
C ARG A 252 6.39 17.07 17.56
N LEU A 253 6.56 16.36 16.44
CA LEU A 253 6.98 16.96 15.19
C LEU A 253 5.97 18.02 14.72
N LEU A 254 4.67 17.69 14.70
CA LEU A 254 3.63 18.60 14.26
C LEU A 254 3.47 19.80 15.19
N GLU A 255 3.67 19.65 16.50
CA GLU A 255 3.74 20.77 17.46
C GLU A 255 4.90 21.72 17.11
N MET A 256 6.10 21.16 16.86
CA MET A 256 7.27 21.94 16.47
C MET A 256 7.12 22.65 15.11
N LEU A 257 6.38 22.04 14.17
CA LEU A 257 6.10 22.64 12.87
C LEU A 257 5.03 23.72 12.96
N ARG A 258 4.03 23.56 13.83
CA ARG A 258 3.01 24.57 14.11
C ARG A 258 3.61 25.84 14.73
N GLU A 259 4.58 25.70 15.62
CA GLU A 259 5.21 26.83 16.33
C GLU A 259 6.33 27.52 15.51
N GLY A 260 6.83 26.85 14.47
CA GLY A 260 7.91 27.33 13.62
C GLY A 260 7.49 27.93 12.28
N VAL A 261 6.17 28.11 12.05
CA VAL A 261 5.57 28.74 10.88
C VAL A 261 5.00 30.11 11.26
#